data_AF-A0AAJ3JKR2-F1
#
_entry.id   AF-A0AAJ3JKR2-F1
#
_cell.length_a   1.000
_cell.length_b   1.000
_cell.length_c   1.000
_cell.angle_alpha   90.00
_cell.angle_beta   90.00
_cell.angle_gamma   90.00
#
_symmetry.space_group_name_H-M   'P 1'
#
loop_
_entity.id
_entity.type
_entity.pdbx_description
1 polymer ?
#
loop_
_entity_poly.entity_id
_entity_poly.type
_entity_poly.pdbx_seq_one_letter_code
_entity_poly.pdbx_strand_id
1 'polypeptide(L)'
;MSAQQLADRALLNLGRGLKEGGYRFITPTPLTHERVYRRLATPLAMTLRDVFGWSMPFDQGLLPEALREELQQADVIEKHGALWRSTVRWSSLDELLFAHSPYPTDQADAVFFGPDSYRFAQVIEAYLQQRFEPLKRVVDIGCGAGVGALVIAKARHDAEVLAVDINPRALRMTAVNAELAGLNNLSVYHSDVLASVEGEFDLIVANPPYMKDDRQRAYRHGGGALGEQLSLRIVSESIGRLALGGSLLLYTGVAMVAGSDPFLEAVKPLLGSDAYGWTYRELDPDVFGEELEKPGYEQVERIAVVALTVTRLR
;
A
#
# COMPACT_ATOMS: atom_id res chain seq x y z
N MET A 1 -12.46 -24.03 12.64
CA MET A 1 -11.86 -22.87 11.95
C MET A 1 -10.87 -23.40 10.94
N SER A 2 -10.85 -22.85 9.72
CA SER A 2 -9.80 -23.15 8.75
C SER A 2 -8.44 -22.61 9.24
N ALA A 3 -7.32 -23.12 8.71
CA ALA A 3 -5.99 -22.61 9.01
C ALA A 3 -5.89 -21.08 8.77
N GLN A 4 -6.51 -20.63 7.68
CA GLN A 4 -6.64 -19.22 7.31
C GLN A 4 -7.35 -18.40 8.40
N GLN A 5 -8.53 -18.84 8.87
CA GLN A 5 -9.27 -18.16 9.94
C GLN A 5 -8.48 -18.11 11.26
N LEU A 6 -7.74 -19.18 11.57
CA LEU A 6 -6.90 -19.22 12.77
C LEU A 6 -5.78 -18.20 12.69
N ALA A 7 -5.14 -18.08 11.51
CA ALA A 7 -4.07 -17.14 11.29
C ALA A 7 -4.56 -15.68 11.27
N ASP A 8 -5.74 -15.39 10.70
CA ASP A 8 -6.35 -14.06 10.76
C ASP A 8 -6.68 -13.66 12.20
N ARG A 9 -7.23 -14.58 13.00
CA ARG A 9 -7.51 -14.33 14.41
C ARG A 9 -6.25 -14.08 15.23
N ALA A 10 -5.19 -14.85 14.99
CA ALA A 10 -3.90 -14.64 15.66
C ALA A 10 -3.29 -13.27 15.31
N LEU A 11 -3.37 -12.86 14.03
CA LEU A 11 -2.95 -11.52 13.61
C LEU A 11 -3.78 -10.42 14.29
N LEU A 12 -5.11 -10.58 14.38
CA LEU A 12 -5.98 -9.63 15.06
C LEU A 12 -5.66 -9.52 16.55
N ASN A 13 -5.47 -10.65 17.24
CA ASN A 13 -5.10 -10.69 18.65
C ASN A 13 -3.74 -10.01 18.88
N LEU A 14 -2.75 -10.32 18.04
CA LEU A 14 -1.44 -9.65 18.07
C LEU A 14 -1.59 -8.14 17.85
N GLY A 15 -2.32 -7.72 16.82
CA GLY A 15 -2.55 -6.31 16.52
C GLY A 15 -3.23 -5.54 17.66
N ARG A 16 -4.24 -6.14 18.30
CA ARG A 16 -4.91 -5.59 19.50
C ARG A 16 -3.93 -5.45 20.66
N GLY A 17 -3.17 -6.50 20.97
CA GLY A 17 -2.16 -6.47 22.04
C GLY A 17 -1.05 -5.46 21.78
N LEU A 18 -0.58 -5.32 20.54
CA LEU A 18 0.38 -4.28 20.15
C LEU A 18 -0.21 -2.88 20.36
N LYS A 19 -1.44 -2.65 19.93
CA LYS A 19 -2.13 -1.36 20.09
C LYS A 19 -2.33 -1.00 21.56
N GLU A 20 -2.80 -1.94 22.38
CA GLU A 20 -2.97 -1.77 23.83
C GLU A 20 -1.62 -1.51 24.54
N GLY A 21 -0.55 -2.15 24.08
CA GLY A 21 0.81 -1.94 24.57
C GLY A 21 1.47 -0.64 24.09
N GLY A 22 0.76 0.24 23.38
CA GLY A 22 1.29 1.50 22.87
C GLY A 22 2.36 1.32 21.78
N TYR A 23 2.32 0.20 21.06
CA TYR A 23 3.25 -0.09 19.97
C TYR A 23 3.20 0.99 18.90
N ARG A 24 4.36 1.51 18.51
CA ARG A 24 4.52 2.45 17.40
C ARG A 24 5.74 2.10 16.57
N PHE A 25 5.57 2.08 15.25
CA PHE A 25 6.66 1.88 14.33
C PHE A 25 6.39 2.56 12.98
N ILE A 26 7.36 3.32 12.48
CA ILE A 26 7.30 3.94 11.16
C ILE A 26 8.21 3.17 10.23
N THR A 27 7.66 2.53 9.21
CA THR A 27 8.45 1.79 8.22
C THR A 27 9.28 2.74 7.36
N PRO A 28 10.62 2.63 7.42
CA PRO A 28 11.51 3.43 6.58
C PRO A 28 11.70 2.77 5.21
N THR A 29 12.51 3.39 4.34
CA THR A 29 12.91 2.78 3.07
C THR A 29 13.69 1.48 3.26
N PRO A 30 13.65 0.53 2.30
CA PRO A 30 14.49 -0.67 2.32
C PRO A 30 15.97 -0.37 2.52
N LEU A 31 16.51 0.67 1.86
CA LEU A 31 17.91 1.09 2.02
C LEU A 31 18.23 1.54 3.45
N THR A 32 17.31 2.25 4.11
CA THR A 32 17.49 2.63 5.51
C THR A 32 17.49 1.41 6.41
N HIS A 33 16.58 0.46 6.18
CA HIS A 33 16.52 -0.81 6.91
C HIS A 33 17.83 -1.60 6.77
N GLU A 34 18.34 -1.71 5.54
CA GLU A 34 19.60 -2.37 5.26
C GLU A 34 20.78 -1.72 6.01
N ARG A 35 20.86 -0.39 5.99
CA ARG A 35 21.89 0.37 6.73
C ARG A 35 21.81 0.14 8.23
N VAL A 36 20.61 0.03 8.80
CA VAL A 36 20.43 -0.31 10.22
C VAL A 36 20.92 -1.72 10.50
N TYR A 37 20.56 -2.69 9.65
CA TYR A 37 21.03 -4.07 9.78
C TYR A 37 22.55 -4.18 9.69
N ARG A 38 23.19 -3.47 8.75
CA ARG A 38 24.66 -3.48 8.62
C ARG A 38 25.40 -2.95 9.86
N ARG A 39 24.76 -2.10 10.69
CA ARG A 39 25.33 -1.61 11.96
C ARG A 39 25.29 -2.68 13.06
N LEU A 40 24.38 -3.64 12.94
CA LEU A 40 24.18 -4.72 13.89
C LEU A 40 25.00 -5.92 13.41
N ALA A 41 26.15 -6.17 14.04
CA ALA A 41 27.01 -7.31 13.69
C ALA A 41 26.23 -8.64 13.66
N THR A 42 25.25 -8.81 14.56
CA THR A 42 24.27 -9.90 14.53
C THR A 42 22.91 -9.33 14.94
N PRO A 43 21.98 -9.10 14.00
CA PRO A 43 20.64 -8.60 14.32
C PRO A 43 19.90 -9.60 15.20
N LEU A 44 19.52 -9.18 16.41
CA LEU A 44 18.71 -9.95 17.35
C LEU A 44 17.77 -8.99 18.08
N ALA A 45 16.48 -9.28 18.03
CA ALA A 45 15.46 -8.42 18.62
C ALA A 45 15.50 -8.44 20.15
N MET A 46 15.38 -7.27 20.76
CA MET A 46 15.21 -7.12 22.21
C MET A 46 13.82 -6.60 22.58
N THR A 47 13.06 -6.11 21.60
CA THR A 47 11.74 -5.52 21.79
C THR A 47 10.75 -6.01 20.74
N LEU A 48 9.45 -5.86 21.02
CA LEU A 48 8.41 -6.12 20.01
C LEU A 48 8.57 -5.22 18.77
N ARG A 49 9.10 -4.00 18.96
CA ARG A 49 9.45 -3.09 17.86
C ARG A 49 10.54 -3.66 16.96
N ASP A 50 11.49 -4.41 17.49
CA ASP A 50 12.53 -5.05 16.68
C ASP A 50 11.98 -6.24 15.91
N VAL A 51 11.14 -7.07 16.55
CA VAL A 51 10.48 -8.22 15.89
C VAL A 51 9.53 -7.76 14.80
N PHE A 52 8.53 -6.98 15.18
CA PHE A 52 7.39 -6.65 14.33
C PHE A 52 7.60 -5.37 13.53
N GLY A 53 8.57 -4.52 13.89
CA GLY A 53 8.88 -3.30 13.17
C GLY A 53 10.14 -3.45 12.31
N TRP A 54 11.23 -3.97 12.86
CA TRP A 54 12.46 -4.17 12.11
C TRP A 54 12.59 -5.56 11.48
N SER A 55 11.63 -6.47 11.63
CA SER A 55 11.71 -7.84 11.11
C SER A 55 12.96 -8.59 11.59
N MET A 56 13.45 -8.26 12.79
CA MET A 56 14.64 -8.90 13.37
C MET A 56 14.29 -10.29 13.89
N PRO A 57 15.21 -11.27 13.78
CA PRO A 57 15.02 -12.55 14.42
C PRO A 57 15.08 -12.40 15.95
N PHE A 58 14.44 -13.32 16.68
CA PHE A 58 14.34 -13.25 18.13
C PHE A 58 14.51 -14.61 18.80
N ASP A 59 14.99 -14.59 20.03
CA ASP A 59 15.07 -15.78 20.88
C ASP A 59 13.71 -16.17 21.44
N GLN A 60 13.57 -17.45 21.77
CA GLN A 60 12.33 -18.03 22.29
C GLN A 60 11.76 -17.31 23.53
N GLY A 61 12.61 -16.65 24.32
CA GLY A 61 12.23 -15.98 25.57
C GLY A 61 11.67 -14.57 25.39
N LEU A 62 11.71 -13.98 24.19
CA LEU A 62 11.24 -12.61 23.97
C LEU A 62 9.70 -12.49 24.01
N LEU A 63 9.00 -13.52 23.55
CA LEU A 63 7.54 -13.59 23.57
C LEU A 63 7.08 -14.54 24.69
N PRO A 64 5.97 -14.23 25.39
CA PRO A 64 5.32 -15.18 26.28
C PRO A 64 5.02 -16.50 25.54
N GLU A 65 5.24 -17.63 26.21
CA GLU A 65 5.11 -18.96 25.60
C GLU A 65 3.75 -19.19 24.93
N ALA A 66 2.65 -18.84 25.60
CA ALA A 66 1.30 -18.96 25.06
C ALA A 66 1.11 -18.14 23.76
N LEU A 67 1.62 -16.91 23.73
CA LEU A 67 1.56 -16.08 22.53
C LEU A 67 2.43 -16.68 21.41
N ARG A 68 3.64 -17.15 21.73
CA ARG A 68 4.54 -17.78 20.77
C ARG A 68 3.91 -19.02 20.13
N GLU A 69 3.27 -19.87 20.93
CA GLU A 69 2.57 -21.06 20.43
C GLU A 69 1.37 -20.69 19.53
N GLU A 70 0.57 -19.70 19.92
CA GLU A 70 -0.52 -19.19 19.09
C GLU A 70 -0.01 -18.67 17.74
N LEU A 71 1.01 -17.81 17.75
CA LEU A 71 1.58 -17.23 16.53
C LEU A 71 2.26 -18.29 15.65
N GLN A 72 2.87 -19.31 16.25
CA GLN A 72 3.48 -20.41 15.51
C GLN A 72 2.42 -21.27 14.81
N GLN A 73 1.35 -21.66 15.52
CA GLN A 73 0.25 -22.43 14.93
C GLN A 73 -0.47 -21.68 13.80
N ALA A 74 -0.37 -20.36 13.82
CA ALA A 74 -0.93 -19.43 12.85
C ALA A 74 0.01 -19.06 11.69
N ASP A 75 1.23 -19.61 11.64
CA ASP A 75 2.28 -19.23 10.68
C ASP A 75 2.61 -17.72 10.67
N VAL A 76 2.35 -17.02 11.78
CA VAL A 76 2.69 -15.59 11.98
C VAL A 76 4.16 -15.46 12.41
N ILE A 77 4.71 -16.50 13.02
CA ILE A 77 6.14 -16.63 13.28
C ILE A 77 6.64 -17.99 12.80
N GLU A 78 7.89 -18.04 12.35
CA GLU A 78 8.55 -19.25 11.86
C GLU A 78 9.90 -19.46 12.55
N LYS A 79 10.33 -20.72 12.67
CA LYS A 79 11.58 -21.08 13.33
C LYS A 79 12.71 -21.17 12.32
N HIS A 80 13.76 -20.37 12.50
CA HIS A 80 14.96 -20.31 11.66
C HIS A 80 16.19 -20.69 12.49
N GLY A 81 16.55 -21.97 12.48
CA GLY A 81 17.61 -22.52 13.33
C GLY A 81 17.23 -22.46 14.82
N ALA A 82 18.05 -21.78 15.62
CA ALA A 82 17.76 -21.56 17.04
C ALA A 82 16.81 -20.38 17.31
N LEU A 83 16.61 -19.50 16.32
CA LEU A 83 15.85 -18.27 16.45
C LEU A 83 14.47 -18.37 15.79
N TRP A 84 13.63 -17.39 16.07
CA TRP A 84 12.33 -17.19 15.45
C TRP A 84 12.35 -15.94 14.56
N ARG A 85 11.45 -15.88 13.58
CA ARG A 85 11.20 -14.71 12.74
C ARG A 85 9.71 -14.47 12.59
N SER A 86 9.32 -13.20 12.47
CA SER A 86 7.95 -12.83 12.14
C SER A 86 7.75 -12.88 10.63
N THR A 87 6.65 -13.50 10.19
CA THR A 87 6.22 -13.54 8.78
C THR A 87 5.40 -12.30 8.39
N VAL A 88 5.20 -11.38 9.34
CA VAL A 88 4.53 -10.08 9.17
C VAL A 88 5.29 -8.95 9.85
N ARG A 89 5.05 -7.74 9.39
CA ARG A 89 5.50 -6.47 9.98
C ARG A 89 4.28 -5.61 10.32
N TRP A 90 4.42 -4.78 11.34
CA TRP A 90 3.40 -3.86 11.81
C TRP A 90 3.89 -2.42 11.72
N SER A 91 3.09 -1.55 11.11
CA SER A 91 3.39 -0.13 10.95
C SER A 91 2.24 0.75 11.44
N SER A 92 2.60 1.89 12.03
CA SER A 92 1.65 2.91 12.46
C SER A 92 1.50 3.98 11.38
N LEU A 93 0.26 4.40 11.14
CA LEU A 93 -0.10 5.60 10.37
C LEU A 93 -1.16 6.33 11.19
N ASP A 94 -0.76 7.41 11.83
CA ASP A 94 -1.54 8.06 12.89
C ASP A 94 -2.06 7.04 13.92
N GLU A 95 -3.38 6.99 14.15
CA GLU A 95 -4.00 6.04 15.08
C GLU A 95 -4.28 4.66 14.50
N LEU A 96 -3.97 4.43 13.22
CA LEU A 96 -4.13 3.15 12.55
C LEU A 96 -2.85 2.32 12.67
N LEU A 97 -3.04 1.00 12.69
CA LEU A 97 -1.97 0.01 12.75
C LEU A 97 -2.19 -1.01 11.64
N PHE A 98 -1.16 -1.26 10.85
CA PHE A 98 -1.24 -2.08 9.63
C PHE A 98 -0.30 -3.27 9.71
N ALA A 99 -0.84 -4.48 9.56
CA ALA A 99 -0.07 -5.66 9.23
C ALA A 99 0.26 -5.67 7.73
N HIS A 100 1.50 -5.99 7.40
CA HIS A 100 2.00 -6.10 6.02
C HIS A 100 3.20 -7.06 5.95
N SER A 101 3.78 -7.27 4.76
CA SER A 101 4.91 -8.20 4.60
C SER A 101 6.18 -7.72 5.31
N PRO A 102 7.03 -8.66 5.77
CA PRO A 102 8.26 -8.35 6.50
C PRO A 102 9.37 -7.86 5.56
N TYR A 103 10.46 -7.42 6.17
CA TYR A 103 11.72 -7.15 5.48
C TYR A 103 12.65 -8.39 5.54
N PRO A 104 13.35 -8.76 4.44
CA PRO A 104 13.25 -8.18 3.12
C PRO A 104 11.93 -8.55 2.43
N THR A 105 11.45 -7.65 1.58
CA THR A 105 10.22 -7.84 0.80
C THR A 105 10.60 -8.50 -0.52
N ASP A 106 10.85 -9.81 -0.50
CA ASP A 106 11.36 -10.58 -1.65
C ASP A 106 10.30 -11.48 -2.31
N GLN A 107 9.26 -11.84 -1.58
CA GLN A 107 8.15 -12.66 -2.06
C GLN A 107 7.35 -11.93 -3.16
N ALA A 108 6.92 -12.69 -4.17
CA ALA A 108 6.21 -12.13 -5.34
C ALA A 108 4.84 -11.55 -4.98
N ASP A 109 4.18 -12.15 -4.00
CA ASP A 109 2.89 -11.75 -3.42
C ASP A 109 3.05 -10.86 -2.17
N ALA A 110 4.24 -10.32 -1.93
CA ALA A 110 4.47 -9.48 -0.76
C ALA A 110 3.60 -8.22 -0.79
N VAL A 111 3.11 -7.82 0.37
CA VAL A 111 2.30 -6.62 0.57
C VAL A 111 3.19 -5.54 1.15
N PHE A 112 3.49 -4.54 0.33
CA PHE A 112 4.38 -3.45 0.72
C PHE A 112 3.64 -2.40 1.56
N PHE A 113 4.36 -1.82 2.50
CA PHE A 113 3.96 -0.64 3.25
C PHE A 113 5.24 0.14 3.57
N GLY A 114 5.29 1.41 3.24
CA GLY A 114 6.49 2.22 3.37
C GLY A 114 6.24 3.70 3.15
N PRO A 115 7.30 4.51 2.92
CA PRO A 115 7.19 5.96 2.76
C PRO A 115 6.15 6.43 1.73
N ASP A 116 5.94 5.66 0.67
CA ASP A 116 4.91 5.91 -0.34
C ASP A 116 3.48 5.80 0.23
N SER A 117 3.23 4.84 1.13
CA SER A 117 1.95 4.62 1.79
C SER A 117 1.56 5.82 2.64
N TYR A 118 2.52 6.43 3.36
CA TYR A 118 2.29 7.65 4.12
C TYR A 118 1.95 8.84 3.20
N ARG A 119 2.68 9.02 2.09
CA ARG A 119 2.39 10.09 1.13
C ARG A 119 1.03 9.89 0.47
N PHE A 120 0.68 8.64 0.11
CA PHE A 120 -0.63 8.31 -0.46
C PHE A 120 -1.78 8.66 0.49
N ALA A 121 -1.66 8.31 1.77
CA ALA A 121 -2.62 8.71 2.81
C ALA A 121 -2.76 10.25 2.88
N GLN A 122 -1.65 10.98 2.89
CA GLN A 122 -1.67 12.46 2.93
C GLN A 122 -2.37 13.08 1.71
N VAL A 123 -2.18 12.51 0.51
CA VAL A 123 -2.85 12.99 -0.71
C VAL A 123 -4.36 12.77 -0.61
N ILE A 124 -4.79 11.62 -0.10
CA ILE A 124 -6.21 11.32 0.15
C ILE A 124 -6.79 12.28 1.19
N GLU A 125 -6.11 12.48 2.32
CA GLU A 125 -6.57 13.37 3.38
C GLU A 125 -6.71 14.81 2.89
N ALA A 126 -5.72 15.31 2.14
CA ALA A 126 -5.78 16.65 1.55
C ALA A 126 -6.98 16.80 0.60
N TYR A 127 -7.29 15.78 -0.20
CA TYR A 127 -8.48 15.77 -1.06
C TYR A 127 -9.78 15.77 -0.23
N LEU A 128 -9.87 14.91 0.80
CA LEU A 128 -11.04 14.82 1.67
C LEU A 128 -11.27 16.09 2.51
N GLN A 129 -10.23 16.87 2.80
CA GLN A 129 -10.35 18.16 3.49
C GLN A 129 -10.92 19.27 2.58
N GLN A 130 -10.76 19.14 1.27
CA GLN A 130 -11.23 20.13 0.28
C GLN A 130 -12.61 19.80 -0.30
N ARG A 131 -13.09 18.57 -0.09
CA ARG A 131 -14.39 18.10 -0.58
C ARG A 131 -15.45 18.10 0.52
N PHE A 132 -16.51 18.88 0.30
CA PHE A 132 -17.64 19.00 1.24
C PHE A 132 -18.82 18.10 0.86
N GLU A 133 -18.91 17.70 -0.40
CA GLU A 133 -19.94 16.79 -0.88
C GLU A 133 -19.73 15.39 -0.29
N PRO A 134 -20.82 14.71 0.13
CA PRO A 134 -20.73 13.37 0.67
C PRO A 134 -20.20 12.41 -0.39
N LEU A 135 -19.32 11.50 0.03
CA LEU A 135 -18.95 10.33 -0.76
C LEU A 135 -19.90 9.21 -0.39
N LYS A 136 -20.59 8.62 -1.37
CA LYS A 136 -21.45 7.46 -1.16
C LYS A 136 -20.73 6.17 -1.51
N ARG A 137 -19.95 6.17 -2.59
CA ARG A 137 -19.29 4.98 -3.10
C ARG A 137 -17.87 5.25 -3.53
N VAL A 138 -16.93 4.53 -2.93
CA VAL A 138 -15.50 4.71 -3.11
C VAL A 138 -14.85 3.37 -3.46
N VAL A 139 -13.81 3.40 -4.30
CA VAL A 139 -12.97 2.22 -4.54
C VAL A 139 -11.48 2.55 -4.45
N ASP A 140 -10.73 1.70 -3.75
CA ASP A 140 -9.26 1.70 -3.68
C ASP A 140 -8.71 0.56 -4.54
N ILE A 141 -8.07 0.91 -5.66
CA ILE A 141 -7.52 -0.02 -6.64
C ILE A 141 -6.09 -0.40 -6.24
N GLY A 142 -5.84 -1.71 -6.10
CA GLY A 142 -4.55 -2.23 -5.64
C GLY A 142 -4.37 -1.93 -4.15
N CYS A 143 -5.36 -2.28 -3.33
CA CYS A 143 -5.47 -1.81 -1.96
C CYS A 143 -4.28 -2.22 -1.07
N GLY A 144 -3.54 -3.30 -1.39
CA GLY A 144 -2.34 -3.69 -0.66
C GLY A 144 -2.63 -3.98 0.82
N ALA A 145 -2.02 -3.22 1.73
CA ALA A 145 -2.31 -3.30 3.17
C ALA A 145 -3.63 -2.58 3.58
N GLY A 146 -4.28 -1.90 2.63
CA GLY A 146 -5.54 -1.20 2.79
C GLY A 146 -5.41 0.28 3.16
N VAL A 147 -4.26 0.91 2.92
CA VAL A 147 -3.99 2.29 3.38
C VAL A 147 -5.05 3.28 2.89
N GLY A 148 -5.31 3.30 1.59
CA GLY A 148 -6.28 4.23 1.00
C GLY A 148 -7.69 3.96 1.51
N ALA A 149 -8.13 2.71 1.38
CA ALA A 149 -9.45 2.28 1.83
C ALA A 149 -9.71 2.56 3.31
N LEU A 150 -8.78 2.26 4.21
CA LEU A 150 -8.94 2.48 5.65
C LEU A 150 -8.99 3.96 6.03
N VAL A 151 -8.11 4.78 5.43
CA VAL A 151 -8.11 6.24 5.66
C VAL A 151 -9.44 6.85 5.24
N ILE A 152 -9.97 6.47 4.08
CA ILE A 152 -11.25 6.95 3.57
C ILE A 152 -12.41 6.46 4.44
N ALA A 153 -12.46 5.15 4.73
CA ALA A 153 -13.54 4.55 5.51
C ALA A 153 -13.63 5.16 6.92
N LYS A 154 -12.47 5.46 7.54
CA LYS A 154 -12.39 6.18 8.81
C LYS A 154 -12.86 7.63 8.72
N ALA A 155 -12.57 8.33 7.62
CA ALA A 155 -12.93 9.73 7.44
C ALA A 155 -14.37 9.95 6.92
N ARG A 156 -15.00 8.92 6.37
CA ARG A 156 -16.35 8.96 5.76
C ARG A 156 -17.13 7.71 6.15
N HIS A 157 -17.65 7.69 7.37
CA HIS A 157 -18.36 6.54 7.93
C HIS A 157 -19.63 6.14 7.17
N ASP A 158 -20.25 7.07 6.43
CA ASP A 158 -21.46 6.82 5.63
C ASP A 158 -21.16 6.32 4.21
N ALA A 159 -19.88 6.31 3.80
CA ALA A 159 -19.49 5.85 2.47
C ALA A 159 -19.36 4.33 2.43
N GLU A 160 -19.85 3.69 1.36
CA GLU A 160 -19.44 2.34 0.96
C GLU A 160 -18.03 2.42 0.37
N VAL A 161 -17.07 1.77 1.03
CA VAL A 161 -15.68 1.71 0.56
C VAL A 161 -15.36 0.29 0.09
N LEU A 162 -15.01 0.15 -1.18
CA LEU A 162 -14.53 -1.09 -1.77
C LEU A 162 -13.00 -1.06 -1.83
N ALA A 163 -12.34 -2.04 -1.22
CA ALA A 163 -10.91 -2.30 -1.40
C ALA A 163 -10.74 -3.44 -2.39
N VAL A 164 -10.03 -3.20 -3.50
CA VAL A 164 -9.85 -4.22 -4.54
C VAL A 164 -8.39 -4.47 -4.84
N ASP A 165 -8.03 -5.74 -5.04
CA ASP A 165 -6.66 -6.17 -5.34
C ASP A 165 -6.67 -7.51 -6.08
N ILE A 166 -5.64 -7.76 -6.89
CA ILE A 166 -5.42 -9.05 -7.56
C ILE A 166 -4.69 -10.03 -6.63
N ASN A 167 -4.01 -9.54 -5.61
CA ASN A 167 -3.21 -10.33 -4.67
C ASN A 167 -4.08 -10.81 -3.50
N PRO A 168 -4.34 -12.13 -3.35
CA PRO A 168 -5.13 -12.66 -2.25
C PRO A 168 -4.56 -12.35 -0.86
N ARG A 169 -3.23 -12.19 -0.74
CA ARG A 169 -2.58 -11.82 0.52
C ARG A 169 -2.84 -10.36 0.89
N ALA A 170 -2.90 -9.46 -0.08
CA ALA A 170 -3.28 -8.06 0.12
C ALA A 170 -4.72 -7.95 0.60
N LEU A 171 -5.65 -8.66 -0.03
CA LEU A 171 -7.06 -8.72 0.37
C LEU A 171 -7.20 -9.19 1.82
N ARG A 172 -6.50 -10.27 2.18
CA ARG A 172 -6.46 -10.81 3.54
C ARG A 172 -5.94 -9.77 4.55
N MET A 173 -4.80 -9.14 4.27
CA MET A 173 -4.21 -8.14 5.16
C MET A 173 -5.11 -6.90 5.30
N THR A 174 -5.72 -6.44 4.21
CA THR A 174 -6.69 -5.34 4.24
C THR A 174 -7.88 -5.67 5.13
N ALA A 175 -8.44 -6.88 5.02
CA ALA A 175 -9.55 -7.32 5.87
C ALA A 175 -9.17 -7.34 7.37
N VAL A 176 -8.01 -7.92 7.70
CA VAL A 176 -7.49 -7.94 9.08
C VAL A 176 -7.26 -6.52 9.61
N ASN A 177 -6.67 -5.63 8.80
CA ASN A 177 -6.41 -4.25 9.20
C ASN A 177 -7.71 -3.46 9.40
N ALA A 178 -8.72 -3.67 8.54
CA ALA A 178 -10.03 -3.04 8.66
C ALA A 178 -10.77 -3.48 9.93
N GLU A 179 -10.74 -4.78 10.25
CA GLU A 179 -11.33 -5.29 11.49
C GLU A 179 -10.58 -4.76 12.72
N LEU A 180 -9.24 -4.70 12.70
CA LEU A 180 -8.45 -4.11 13.78
C LEU A 180 -8.78 -2.62 14.00
N ALA A 181 -9.09 -1.90 12.92
CA ALA A 181 -9.51 -0.50 12.96
C ALA A 181 -10.99 -0.31 13.37
N GLY A 182 -11.78 -1.39 13.43
CA GLY A 182 -13.21 -1.33 13.74
C GLY A 182 -14.07 -0.71 12.63
N LEU A 183 -13.64 -0.85 11.37
CA LEU A 183 -14.30 -0.26 10.22
C LEU A 183 -15.31 -1.24 9.61
N ASN A 184 -16.59 -0.87 9.64
CA ASN A 184 -17.70 -1.71 9.16
C ASN A 184 -18.22 -1.31 7.77
N ASN A 185 -17.76 -0.17 7.25
CA ASN A 185 -18.17 0.39 5.96
C ASN A 185 -17.16 0.09 4.83
N LEU A 186 -16.25 -0.87 5.07
CA LEU A 186 -15.22 -1.32 4.12
C LEU A 186 -15.47 -2.77 3.74
N SER A 187 -15.48 -3.07 2.44
CA SER A 187 -15.58 -4.41 1.90
C SER A 187 -14.41 -4.71 0.95
N VAL A 188 -13.94 -5.96 0.93
CA VAL A 188 -12.74 -6.37 0.20
C VAL A 188 -13.10 -7.34 -0.92
N TYR A 189 -12.60 -7.10 -2.14
CA TYR A 189 -12.91 -7.92 -3.32
C TYR A 189 -11.67 -8.24 -4.14
N HIS A 190 -11.57 -9.48 -4.60
CA HIS A 190 -10.58 -9.83 -5.62
C HIS A 190 -11.00 -9.21 -6.97
N SER A 191 -10.12 -8.40 -7.56
CA SER A 191 -10.36 -7.75 -8.85
C SER A 191 -9.04 -7.44 -9.56
N ASP A 192 -9.02 -7.59 -10.88
CA ASP A 192 -8.01 -6.96 -11.73
C ASP A 192 -8.49 -5.55 -12.09
N VAL A 193 -7.87 -4.52 -11.51
CA VAL A 193 -8.33 -3.13 -11.58
C VAL A 193 -9.82 -3.08 -11.19
N LEU A 194 -10.73 -2.67 -12.08
CA LEU A 194 -12.16 -2.55 -11.82
C LEU A 194 -13.00 -3.69 -12.41
N ALA A 195 -12.38 -4.77 -12.89
CA ALA A 195 -13.06 -5.82 -13.64
C ALA A 195 -14.13 -6.58 -12.84
N SER A 196 -13.98 -6.72 -11.52
CA SER A 196 -14.92 -7.46 -10.66
C SER A 196 -15.86 -6.57 -9.84
N VAL A 197 -15.85 -5.25 -10.08
CA VAL A 197 -16.75 -4.30 -9.43
C VAL A 197 -17.50 -3.49 -10.47
N GLU A 198 -18.81 -3.36 -10.31
CA GLU A 198 -19.69 -2.66 -11.26
C GLU A 198 -20.05 -1.26 -10.78
N GLY A 199 -20.73 -0.46 -11.60
CA GLY A 199 -21.27 0.86 -11.25
C GLY A 199 -20.26 2.01 -11.25
N GLU A 200 -20.75 3.20 -10.93
CA GLU A 200 -19.95 4.43 -10.85
C GLU A 200 -19.46 4.69 -9.41
N PHE A 201 -18.45 5.56 -9.27
CA PHE A 201 -17.82 5.90 -8.00
C PHE A 201 -17.70 7.41 -7.82
N ASP A 202 -17.94 7.89 -6.60
CA ASP A 202 -17.70 9.28 -6.21
C ASP A 202 -16.20 9.55 -6.00
N LEU A 203 -15.45 8.50 -5.65
CA LEU A 203 -14.00 8.55 -5.51
C LEU A 203 -13.39 7.22 -5.93
N ILE A 204 -12.38 7.28 -6.79
CA ILE A 204 -11.48 6.18 -7.11
C ILE A 204 -10.10 6.61 -6.62
N VAL A 205 -9.42 5.78 -5.81
CA VAL A 205 -8.04 6.03 -5.41
C VAL A 205 -7.15 4.88 -5.85
N ALA A 206 -5.89 5.18 -6.15
CA ALA A 206 -4.92 4.15 -6.49
C ALA A 206 -3.49 4.59 -6.16
N ASN A 207 -2.70 3.64 -5.66
CA ASN A 207 -1.24 3.70 -5.58
C ASN A 207 -0.67 2.42 -6.23
N PRO A 208 -0.73 2.32 -7.58
CA PRO A 208 -0.26 1.12 -8.27
C PRO A 208 1.25 0.94 -8.13
N PRO A 209 1.77 -0.27 -8.33
CA PRO A 209 3.20 -0.44 -8.60
C PRO A 209 3.62 0.39 -9.82
N TYR A 210 4.76 1.06 -9.72
CA TYR A 210 5.24 2.01 -10.73
C TYR A 210 6.72 1.83 -11.11
N MET A 211 7.36 0.75 -10.66
CA MET A 211 8.77 0.47 -10.96
C MET A 211 8.88 -0.56 -12.10
N LYS A 212 10.00 -0.53 -12.83
CA LYS A 212 10.40 -1.69 -13.63
C LYS A 212 11.11 -2.70 -12.72
N ASP A 213 10.51 -3.88 -12.60
CA ASP A 213 11.08 -4.98 -11.82
C ASP A 213 11.24 -6.24 -12.66
N ASP A 214 12.48 -6.70 -12.85
CA ASP A 214 12.80 -7.90 -13.64
C ASP A 214 12.18 -9.17 -13.06
N ARG A 215 11.92 -9.18 -11.75
CA ARG A 215 11.25 -10.29 -11.04
C ARG A 215 9.72 -10.21 -11.10
N GLN A 216 9.17 -9.18 -11.73
CA GLN A 216 7.73 -8.94 -11.89
C GLN A 216 6.94 -9.06 -10.57
N ARG A 217 7.52 -8.62 -9.44
CA ARG A 217 6.81 -8.67 -8.16
C ARG A 217 5.60 -7.76 -8.21
N ALA A 218 4.44 -8.26 -7.78
CA ALA A 218 3.15 -7.60 -7.98
C ALA A 218 3.07 -6.22 -7.31
N TYR A 219 3.72 -6.03 -6.16
CA TYR A 219 3.75 -4.75 -5.45
C TYR A 219 4.73 -3.72 -6.05
N ARG A 220 5.48 -4.09 -7.10
CA ARG A 220 6.60 -3.30 -7.60
C ARG A 220 6.54 -3.06 -9.10
N HIS A 221 6.21 -4.08 -9.89
CA HIS A 221 6.25 -4.02 -11.35
C HIS A 221 5.02 -3.30 -11.93
N GLY A 222 5.22 -2.09 -12.47
CA GLY A 222 4.14 -1.31 -13.09
C GLY A 222 3.86 -1.60 -14.56
N GLY A 223 4.71 -2.41 -15.22
CA GLY A 223 4.62 -2.71 -16.65
C GLY A 223 5.10 -1.56 -17.55
N GLY A 224 5.02 -1.73 -18.86
CA GLY A 224 5.51 -0.73 -19.82
C GLY A 224 7.04 -0.64 -19.87
N ALA A 225 7.54 0.44 -20.45
CA ALA A 225 8.98 0.60 -20.63
C ALA A 225 9.67 0.97 -19.31
N LEU A 226 9.01 1.78 -18.48
CA LEU A 226 9.56 2.42 -17.28
C LEU A 226 8.69 2.25 -16.02
N GLY A 227 7.61 1.44 -16.08
CA GLY A 227 6.70 1.20 -14.96
C GLY A 227 5.34 1.88 -15.09
N GLU A 228 5.05 2.56 -16.20
CA GLU A 228 3.89 3.46 -16.37
C GLU A 228 2.59 2.77 -16.79
N GLN A 229 2.66 1.53 -17.32
CA GLN A 229 1.55 0.91 -18.05
C GLN A 229 0.30 0.71 -17.18
N LEU A 230 0.48 0.23 -15.95
CA LEU A 230 -0.64 0.01 -15.04
C LEU A 230 -1.30 1.33 -14.62
N SER A 231 -0.50 2.37 -14.35
CA SER A 231 -1.00 3.71 -14.03
C SER A 231 -1.84 4.27 -15.19
N LEU A 232 -1.39 4.11 -16.44
CA LEU A 232 -2.16 4.52 -17.63
C LEU A 232 -3.47 3.74 -17.78
N ARG A 233 -3.43 2.43 -17.55
CA ARG A 233 -4.61 1.56 -17.58
C ARG A 233 -5.62 1.99 -16.52
N ILE A 234 -5.17 2.27 -15.29
CA ILE A 234 -6.03 2.75 -14.21
C ILE A 234 -6.70 4.06 -14.60
N VAL A 235 -5.97 5.03 -15.18
CA VAL A 235 -6.60 6.27 -15.67
C VAL A 235 -7.68 5.95 -16.71
N SER A 236 -7.34 5.17 -17.75
CA SER A 236 -8.24 4.84 -18.85
C SER A 236 -9.51 4.13 -18.39
N GLU A 237 -9.41 3.17 -17.46
CA GLU A 237 -10.56 2.43 -16.96
C GLU A 237 -11.37 3.22 -15.92
N SER A 238 -10.72 4.09 -15.15
CA SER A 238 -11.38 4.83 -14.07
C SER A 238 -12.23 5.99 -14.57
N ILE A 239 -11.79 6.74 -15.59
CA ILE A 239 -12.49 7.96 -16.03
C ILE A 239 -13.94 7.70 -16.47
N GLY A 240 -14.20 6.57 -17.14
CA GLY A 240 -15.54 6.14 -17.56
C GLY A 240 -16.39 5.55 -16.42
N ARG A 241 -15.83 5.40 -15.22
CA ARG A 241 -16.46 4.84 -14.03
C ARG A 241 -16.66 5.89 -12.92
N LEU A 242 -16.35 7.15 -13.19
CA LEU A 242 -16.62 8.26 -12.28
C LEU A 242 -18.09 8.65 -12.35
N ALA A 243 -18.74 8.80 -11.20
CA ALA A 243 -20.04 9.47 -11.11
C ALA A 243 -19.89 10.95 -11.51
N LEU A 244 -20.99 11.64 -11.80
CA LEU A 244 -20.93 13.09 -12.04
C LEU A 244 -20.41 13.81 -10.78
N GLY A 245 -19.33 14.59 -10.93
CA GLY A 245 -18.60 15.20 -9.81
C GLY A 245 -17.72 14.22 -9.02
N GLY A 246 -17.63 12.96 -9.45
CA GLY A 246 -16.72 11.96 -8.91
C GLY A 246 -15.30 12.16 -9.41
N SER A 247 -14.32 11.72 -8.62
CA SER A 247 -12.90 11.93 -8.94
C SER A 247 -12.05 10.66 -8.88
N LEU A 248 -11.06 10.57 -9.75
CA LEU A 248 -9.90 9.69 -9.61
C LEU A 248 -8.79 10.46 -8.90
N LEU A 249 -8.17 9.84 -7.90
CA LEU A 249 -6.95 10.29 -7.25
C LEU A 249 -5.87 9.22 -7.41
N LEU A 250 -4.97 9.44 -8.35
CA LEU A 250 -3.87 8.53 -8.65
C LEU A 250 -2.58 9.09 -8.07
N TYR A 251 -1.95 8.35 -7.16
CA TYR A 251 -0.58 8.54 -6.72
C TYR A 251 0.30 7.56 -7.48
N THR A 252 1.39 8.01 -8.11
CA THR A 252 2.30 7.12 -8.84
C THR A 252 3.71 7.69 -8.87
N GLY A 253 4.71 6.81 -8.97
CA GLY A 253 6.04 7.19 -9.42
C GLY A 253 6.07 7.36 -10.94
N VAL A 254 6.92 8.26 -11.41
CA VAL A 254 7.15 8.53 -12.85
C VAL A 254 8.64 8.71 -13.12
N ALA A 255 9.13 8.04 -14.16
CA ALA A 255 10.51 8.19 -14.61
C ALA A 255 10.63 9.40 -15.52
N MET A 256 11.42 10.40 -15.11
CA MET A 256 11.66 11.62 -15.87
C MET A 256 12.82 11.41 -16.84
N VAL A 257 12.61 11.77 -18.11
CA VAL A 257 13.56 11.54 -19.19
C VAL A 257 13.77 12.84 -19.96
N ALA A 258 15.01 13.32 -20.00
CA ALA A 258 15.41 14.55 -20.69
C ALA A 258 14.50 15.76 -20.37
N GLY A 259 14.23 15.97 -19.08
CA GLY A 259 13.37 17.04 -18.56
C GLY A 259 11.88 16.88 -18.83
N SER A 260 11.46 15.75 -19.41
CA SER A 260 10.06 15.46 -19.76
C SER A 260 9.46 14.38 -18.87
N ASP A 261 8.13 14.41 -18.73
CA ASP A 261 7.33 13.42 -18.02
C ASP A 261 6.54 12.57 -19.03
N PRO A 262 7.06 11.38 -19.42
CA PRO A 262 6.41 10.54 -20.43
C PRO A 262 5.02 10.05 -20.00
N PHE A 263 4.80 9.86 -18.70
CA PHE A 263 3.50 9.44 -18.18
C PHE A 263 2.46 10.54 -18.37
N LEU A 264 2.79 11.78 -18.02
CA LEU A 264 1.89 12.92 -18.22
C LEU A 264 1.56 13.14 -19.70
N GLU A 265 2.56 13.05 -20.58
CA GLU A 265 2.33 13.16 -22.03
C GLU A 265 1.40 12.07 -22.57
N ALA A 266 1.49 10.84 -22.04
CA ALA A 266 0.61 9.74 -22.41
C ALA A 266 -0.81 9.86 -21.82
N VAL A 267 -0.98 10.47 -20.64
CA VAL A 267 -2.29 10.68 -20.01
C VAL A 267 -3.07 11.82 -20.65
N LYS A 268 -2.41 12.92 -21.06
CA LYS A 268 -3.07 14.12 -21.59
C LYS A 268 -4.12 13.84 -22.68
N PRO A 269 -3.86 12.98 -23.70
CA PRO A 269 -4.87 12.65 -24.71
C PRO A 269 -6.14 11.99 -24.14
N LEU A 270 -6.02 11.19 -23.07
CA LEU A 270 -7.16 10.55 -22.42
C LEU A 270 -8.07 11.56 -21.70
N LEU A 271 -7.49 12.69 -21.28
CA LEU A 271 -8.16 13.75 -20.53
C LEU A 271 -8.49 14.98 -21.38
N GLY A 272 -8.39 14.86 -22.71
CA GLY A 272 -8.55 15.99 -23.63
C GLY A 272 -9.99 16.46 -23.88
N SER A 273 -11.00 15.80 -23.29
CA SER A 273 -12.40 16.19 -23.45
C SER A 273 -12.86 17.13 -22.33
N ASP A 274 -13.78 18.05 -22.66
CA ASP A 274 -14.42 18.96 -21.70
C ASP A 274 -15.29 18.24 -20.64
N ALA A 275 -15.39 16.91 -20.72
CA ALA A 275 -16.06 16.09 -19.72
C ALA A 275 -15.24 15.95 -18.44
N TYR A 276 -13.93 16.26 -18.46
CA TYR A 276 -13.03 16.05 -17.33
C TYR A 276 -12.27 17.33 -16.96
N GLY A 277 -12.26 17.66 -15.68
CA GLY A 277 -11.33 18.62 -15.09
C GLY A 277 -10.20 17.87 -14.39
N TRP A 278 -8.95 18.30 -14.52
CA TRP A 278 -7.84 17.58 -13.90
C TRP A 278 -6.74 18.51 -13.38
N THR A 279 -6.01 18.02 -12.37
CA THR A 279 -4.81 18.67 -11.83
C THR A 279 -3.69 17.64 -11.74
N TYR A 280 -2.47 18.06 -11.99
CA TYR A 280 -1.28 17.24 -11.88
C TYR A 280 -0.25 17.94 -11.00
N ARG A 281 0.24 17.26 -9.97
CA ARG A 281 1.18 17.83 -9.00
C ARG A 281 2.35 16.88 -8.79
N GLU A 282 3.55 17.40 -8.90
CA GLU A 282 4.75 16.72 -8.42
C GLU A 282 4.80 16.87 -6.89
N LEU A 283 4.83 15.74 -6.18
CA LEU A 283 4.80 15.69 -4.72
C LEU A 283 6.20 15.50 -4.13
N ASP A 284 7.03 14.72 -4.80
CA ASP A 284 8.41 14.48 -4.44
C ASP A 284 9.25 14.47 -5.72
N PRO A 285 10.20 15.40 -5.89
CA PRO A 285 10.95 15.53 -7.13
C PRO A 285 11.93 14.36 -7.34
N ASP A 286 12.38 13.67 -6.29
CA ASP A 286 13.42 12.66 -6.43
C ASP A 286 13.31 11.57 -5.36
N VAL A 287 12.76 10.44 -5.77
CA VAL A 287 12.63 9.24 -4.95
C VAL A 287 13.41 8.08 -5.58
N PHE A 288 13.88 7.19 -4.72
CA PHE A 288 14.49 5.92 -5.14
C PHE A 288 15.68 6.09 -6.09
N GLY A 289 16.58 7.05 -5.85
CA GLY A 289 17.78 7.26 -6.68
C GLY A 289 18.64 6.00 -6.84
N GLU A 290 18.59 5.06 -5.88
CA GLU A 290 19.24 3.75 -6.00
C GLU A 290 18.71 2.86 -7.15
N GLU A 291 17.52 3.16 -7.66
CA GLU A 291 16.89 2.39 -8.74
C GLU A 291 17.45 2.74 -10.11
N LEU A 292 18.05 3.93 -10.25
CA LEU A 292 18.69 4.37 -11.49
C LEU A 292 19.93 3.53 -11.84
N GLU A 293 20.48 2.77 -10.87
CA GLU A 293 21.57 1.83 -11.11
C GLU A 293 21.11 0.54 -11.84
N LYS A 294 19.80 0.35 -12.03
CA LYS A 294 19.24 -0.88 -12.59
C LYS A 294 19.08 -0.84 -14.11
N PRO A 295 19.16 -2.01 -14.79
CA PRO A 295 18.93 -2.08 -16.23
C PRO A 295 17.57 -1.51 -16.66
N GLY A 296 17.57 -0.71 -17.73
CA GLY A 296 16.37 -0.05 -18.27
C GLY A 296 16.15 1.39 -17.78
N TYR A 297 16.92 1.86 -16.80
CA TYR A 297 16.87 3.25 -16.33
C TYR A 297 18.00 4.12 -16.90
N GLU A 298 18.75 3.65 -17.90
CA GLU A 298 19.96 4.32 -18.40
C GLU A 298 19.72 5.74 -18.93
N GLN A 299 18.49 6.04 -19.36
CA GLN A 299 18.07 7.36 -19.87
C GLN A 299 17.21 8.14 -18.88
N VAL A 300 16.94 7.58 -17.69
CA VAL A 300 16.10 8.21 -16.66
C VAL A 300 16.97 9.10 -15.79
N GLU A 301 16.60 10.37 -15.67
CA GLU A 301 17.36 11.37 -14.90
C GLU A 301 17.01 11.33 -13.41
N ARG A 302 15.72 11.09 -13.11
CA ARG A 302 15.18 10.97 -11.75
C ARG A 302 13.84 10.24 -11.79
N ILE A 303 13.42 9.69 -10.66
CA ILE A 303 12.07 9.18 -10.47
C ILE A 303 11.33 10.15 -9.56
N ALA A 304 10.28 10.78 -10.06
CA ALA A 304 9.44 11.66 -9.27
C ALA A 304 8.23 10.89 -8.72
N VAL A 305 7.62 11.40 -7.66
CA VAL A 305 6.28 11.03 -7.23
C VAL A 305 5.31 12.13 -7.63
N VAL A 306 4.19 11.74 -8.21
CA VAL A 306 3.14 12.66 -8.66
C VAL A 306 1.77 12.25 -8.13
N ALA A 307 0.88 13.23 -8.04
CA ALA A 307 -0.56 13.00 -7.89
C ALA A 307 -1.31 13.60 -9.08
N LEU A 308 -2.11 12.75 -9.73
CA LEU A 308 -3.09 13.13 -10.73
C LEU A 308 -4.48 13.08 -10.09
N THR A 309 -5.21 14.18 -10.15
CA THR A 309 -6.64 14.22 -9.81
C THR A 309 -7.43 14.48 -11.07
N VAL A 310 -8.40 13.62 -11.39
CA VAL A 310 -9.33 13.78 -12.53
C VAL A 310 -10.74 13.79 -11.97
N THR A 311 -11.58 14.75 -12.38
CA THR A 311 -12.97 14.87 -11.92
C THR A 311 -13.89 14.91 -13.13
N ARG A 312 -14.97 14.12 -13.11
CA ARG A 312 -16.00 14.15 -14.14
C ARG A 312 -16.90 15.37 -13.97
N LEU A 313 -16.99 16.21 -14.99
CA LEU A 313 -17.76 17.45 -15.02
C LEU A 313 -19.09 17.32 -15.77
N ARG A 314 -19.21 16.34 -16.68
CA ARG A 314 -20.38 16.10 -17.54
C ARG A 314 -20.66 14.61 -17.73
#